data_AF-A0A1B9S2V4-F1
#
_entry.id   AF-A0A1B9S2V4-F1
#
_cell.length_a   1.000
_cell.length_b   1.000
_cell.length_c   1.000
_cell.angle_alpha   90.00
_cell.angle_beta   90.00
_cell.angle_gamma   90.00
#
_symmetry.space_group_name_H-M   'P 1'
#
loop_
_entity.id
_entity.type
_entity.pdbx_description
1 polymer ?
#
loop_
_entity_poly.entity_id
_entity_poly.type
_entity_poly.pdbx_seq_one_letter_code
_entity_poly.pdbx_strand_id
1 'polypeptide(L)'
;MRAFFSIAGFGRFLCLYAIVDCIAIAAQTFAAFLPCKWLSSLPASSDGDATLLNVASYLITAQVGALGLVSLGLALVTLIAQREDASTDVSVYYHQSLAFEVVASCIALLAVLCVQLLWPAQLLLGVAGIGAAPQIFKWILLYVHLAWLLMNLGGLAHFIATTFGFVHRSERQRLRERYTANVSQPAILTLRLRQQIYSGASVEILKTDGHSDRNPTAFFGTDMGAPFEVEMMSNFKSGMALYDVRMSCVTWVLRRWSARCLKEMVRKTGAAAPNTPGPVIWFTPVLDRPILGRIEWCRRQGGAHLFWFERTVLWYAFRFRRVPDEA
;
A
#
# COMPACT_ATOMS: atom_id res chain seq x y z
N MET A 1 9.37 13.34 -10.10
CA MET A 1 8.54 13.91 -9.01
C MET A 1 7.57 12.89 -8.40
N ARG A 2 6.60 12.33 -9.15
CA ARG A 2 5.64 11.36 -8.56
C ARG A 2 6.32 10.19 -7.84
N ALA A 3 7.31 9.50 -8.41
CA ALA A 3 7.97 8.39 -7.72
C ALA A 3 8.63 8.77 -6.37
N PHE A 4 9.06 10.02 -6.20
CA PHE A 4 9.67 10.51 -4.96
C PHE A 4 8.63 10.84 -3.89
N PHE A 5 7.51 11.47 -4.29
CA PHE A 5 6.46 11.89 -3.38
C PHE A 5 5.37 10.82 -3.14
N SER A 6 5.09 9.97 -4.14
CA SER A 6 3.88 9.14 -4.30
C SER A 6 3.52 8.23 -3.13
N ILE A 7 4.44 7.91 -2.21
CA ILE A 7 4.19 7.00 -1.08
C ILE A 7 5.08 7.38 0.14
N ALA A 8 5.64 8.60 0.17
CA ALA A 8 6.64 8.97 1.17
C ALA A 8 6.03 9.83 2.29
N GLY A 9 5.73 9.20 3.42
CA GLY A 9 5.43 9.94 4.65
C GLY A 9 6.67 10.60 5.25
N PHE A 10 6.46 11.58 6.14
CA PHE A 10 7.51 12.29 6.89
C PHE A 10 8.61 11.36 7.44
N GLY A 11 8.22 10.24 8.06
CA GLY A 11 9.18 9.28 8.62
C GLY A 11 10.10 8.61 7.59
N ARG A 12 9.64 8.44 6.34
CA ARG A 12 10.47 7.88 5.27
C ARG A 12 11.51 8.89 4.79
N PHE A 13 11.15 10.17 4.72
CA PHE A 13 12.10 11.24 4.41
C PHE A 13 13.19 11.36 5.48
N LEU A 14 12.81 11.32 6.75
CA LEU A 14 13.77 11.28 7.86
C LEU A 14 14.66 10.04 7.80
N CYS A 15 14.09 8.86 7.50
CA CYS A 15 14.87 7.63 7.38
C CYS A 15 15.87 7.69 6.21
N LEU A 16 15.45 8.18 5.05
CA LEU A 16 16.34 8.40 3.91
C LEU A 16 17.47 9.37 4.27
N TYR A 17 17.16 10.46 4.98
CA TYR A 17 18.18 11.38 5.44
C TYR A 17 19.13 10.73 6.45
N ALA A 18 18.62 10.00 7.44
CA ALA A 18 19.42 9.29 8.42
C ALA A 18 20.37 8.28 7.75
N ILE A 19 19.92 7.62 6.67
CA ILE A 19 20.80 6.74 5.87
C ILE A 19 21.91 7.55 5.20
N VAL A 20 21.60 8.68 4.56
CA VAL A 20 22.61 9.56 3.94
C VAL A 20 23.60 10.09 4.97
N ASP A 21 23.12 10.50 6.15
CA ASP A 21 23.95 11.01 7.26
C ASP A 21 24.82 9.89 7.88
N CYS A 22 24.27 8.68 8.06
CA CYS A 22 25.06 7.52 8.49
C CYS A 22 26.16 7.15 7.48
N ILE A 23 25.84 7.15 6.18
CA ILE A 23 26.83 6.91 5.11
C ILE A 23 27.90 7.99 5.13
N ALA A 24 27.47 9.24 5.33
CA ALA A 24 28.34 10.39 5.46
C ALA A 24 29.35 10.26 6.62
N ILE A 25 28.86 9.94 7.81
CA ILE A 25 29.67 9.71 9.00
C ILE A 25 30.59 8.49 8.81
N ALA A 26 30.09 7.41 8.22
CA ALA A 26 30.89 6.22 7.92
C ALA A 26 32.02 6.52 6.92
N ALA A 27 31.74 7.30 5.88
CA ALA A 27 32.75 7.74 4.91
C ALA A 27 33.79 8.67 5.55
N GLN A 28 33.35 9.59 6.42
CA GLN A 28 34.25 10.48 7.15
C GLN A 28 35.17 9.70 8.10
N THR A 29 34.61 8.79 8.90
CA THR A 29 35.38 7.95 9.83
C THR A 29 36.37 7.07 9.07
N PHE A 30 35.95 6.42 7.98
CA PHE A 30 36.83 5.63 7.13
C PHE A 30 37.98 6.48 6.52
N ALA A 31 37.67 7.69 6.05
CA ALA A 31 38.68 8.62 5.54
C ALA A 31 39.69 9.06 6.60
N ALA A 32 39.29 9.18 7.87
CA ALA A 32 40.18 9.50 8.97
C ALA A 32 41.18 8.37 9.30
N PHE A 33 40.85 7.11 8.99
CA PHE A 33 41.76 5.97 9.17
C PHE A 33 42.70 5.73 7.97
N LEU A 34 42.44 6.36 6.82
CA LEU A 34 43.31 6.27 5.65
C LEU A 34 44.45 7.30 5.76
N PRO A 35 45.73 6.92 5.59
CA PRO A 35 46.88 7.83 5.60
C PRO A 35 46.98 8.68 4.31
N CYS A 36 45.86 9.24 3.84
CA CYS A 36 45.78 10.05 2.65
C CYS A 36 46.10 11.52 2.95
N LYS A 37 47.39 11.88 2.87
CA LYS A 37 47.91 13.26 3.03
C LYS A 37 47.29 14.31 2.08
N TRP A 38 46.56 13.88 1.05
CA TRP A 38 45.90 14.76 0.08
C TRP A 38 44.62 15.42 0.63
N LEU A 39 43.95 14.82 1.62
CA LEU A 39 42.77 15.44 2.24
C LEU A 39 43.14 16.49 3.30
N SER A 40 44.32 16.40 3.89
CA SER A 40 44.79 17.30 4.95
C SER A 40 45.33 18.65 4.46
N SER A 41 45.45 18.86 3.14
CA SER A 41 46.02 20.09 2.57
C SER A 41 45.00 21.18 2.24
N LEU A 42 43.71 20.97 2.52
CA LEU A 42 42.69 22.01 2.36
C LEU A 42 42.73 22.92 3.61
N PRO A 43 43.12 24.20 3.47
CA PRO A 43 43.16 25.11 4.61
C PRO A 43 41.76 25.25 5.19
N ALA A 44 41.63 25.00 6.49
CA ALA A 44 40.44 25.34 7.26
C ALA A 44 40.36 26.87 7.38
N SER A 45 39.79 27.53 6.37
CA SER A 45 39.52 28.97 6.44
C SER A 45 38.28 29.22 7.30
N SER A 46 38.38 30.15 8.25
CA SER A 46 37.26 30.57 9.11
C SER A 46 36.04 31.07 8.32
N ASP A 47 36.27 31.58 7.11
CA ASP A 47 35.25 32.14 6.24
C ASP A 47 34.28 31.07 5.69
N GLY A 48 34.72 29.81 5.59
CA GLY A 48 33.90 28.71 5.09
C GLY A 48 32.71 28.41 6.00
N ASP A 49 32.91 28.46 7.32
CA ASP A 49 31.88 28.11 8.29
C ASP A 49 30.82 29.22 8.44
N ALA A 50 31.25 30.49 8.40
CA ALA A 50 30.32 31.62 8.35
C ALA A 50 29.45 31.61 7.08
N THR A 51 30.04 31.25 5.93
CA THR A 51 29.31 31.12 4.67
C THR A 51 28.28 30.00 4.74
N LEU A 52 28.66 28.83 5.28
CA LEU A 52 27.75 27.69 5.45
C LEU A 52 26.57 28.04 6.36
N LEU A 53 26.82 28.74 7.46
CA LEU A 53 25.78 29.19 8.39
C LEU A 53 24.78 30.13 7.69
N ASN A 54 25.29 31.11 6.93
CA ASN A 54 24.46 32.05 6.19
C ASN A 54 23.59 31.33 5.15
N VAL A 55 24.17 30.42 4.38
CA VAL A 55 23.42 29.63 3.39
C VAL A 55 22.36 28.77 4.08
N ALA A 56 22.69 28.07 5.16
CA ALA A 56 21.72 27.26 5.91
C ALA A 56 20.53 28.09 6.42
N SER A 57 20.79 29.31 6.93
CA SER A 57 19.75 30.25 7.35
C SER A 57 18.81 30.65 6.20
N TYR A 58 19.35 30.90 5.01
CA TYR A 58 18.53 31.17 3.82
C TYR A 58 17.72 29.95 3.39
N LEU A 59 18.29 28.73 3.45
CA LEU A 59 17.57 27.49 3.13
C LEU A 59 16.38 27.28 4.09
N ILE A 60 16.59 27.49 5.39
CA ILE A 60 15.54 27.42 6.42
C ILE A 60 14.42 28.44 6.10
N THR A 61 14.79 29.69 5.84
CA THR A 61 13.84 30.76 5.51
C THR A 61 13.03 30.43 4.27
N ALA A 62 13.67 29.88 3.22
CA ALA A 62 12.99 29.43 2.01
C ALA A 62 11.98 28.29 2.27
N GLN A 63 12.32 27.33 3.14
CA GLN A 63 11.40 26.24 3.52
C GLN A 63 10.18 26.76 4.30
N VAL A 64 10.39 27.69 5.24
CA VAL A 64 9.30 28.33 5.98
C VAL A 64 8.38 29.11 5.03
N GLY A 65 8.95 29.86 4.08
CA GLY A 65 8.19 30.56 3.05
C GLY A 65 7.37 29.61 2.18
N ALA A 66 7.96 28.49 1.75
CA ALA A 66 7.27 27.46 0.98
C ALA A 66 6.09 26.86 1.76
N LEU A 67 6.27 26.55 3.04
CA LEU A 67 5.18 26.07 3.90
C LEU A 67 4.05 27.11 4.03
N GLY A 68 4.39 28.39 4.22
CA GLY A 68 3.41 29.48 4.28
C GLY A 68 2.57 29.59 3.01
N LEU A 69 3.21 29.47 1.83
CA LEU A 69 2.51 29.47 0.54
C LEU A 69 1.57 28.26 0.37
N VAL A 70 2.00 27.07 0.79
CA VAL A 70 1.12 25.89 0.76
C VAL A 70 -0.08 26.09 1.69
N SER A 71 0.13 26.56 2.92
CA SER A 71 -0.95 26.85 3.86
C SER A 71 -1.97 27.85 3.32
N LEU A 72 -1.50 28.93 2.68
CA LEU A 72 -2.37 29.91 2.04
C LEU A 72 -3.18 29.30 0.88
N GLY A 73 -2.53 28.50 0.03
CA GLY A 73 -3.20 27.81 -1.08
C GLY A 73 -4.26 26.82 -0.60
N LEU A 74 -3.98 26.06 0.46
CA LEU A 74 -4.96 25.16 1.08
C LEU A 74 -6.14 25.93 1.67
N ALA A 75 -5.89 27.02 2.40
CA ALA A 75 -6.94 27.87 2.94
C ALA A 75 -7.86 28.42 1.84
N LEU A 76 -7.29 28.89 0.73
CA LEU A 76 -8.05 29.37 -0.43
C LEU A 76 -8.95 28.28 -1.02
N VAL A 77 -8.40 27.07 -1.24
CA VAL A 77 -9.17 25.95 -1.80
C VAL A 77 -10.29 25.51 -0.84
N THR A 78 -10.02 25.46 0.46
CA THR A 78 -11.03 25.16 1.46
C THR A 78 -12.17 26.18 1.45
N LEU A 79 -11.86 27.48 1.35
CA LEU A 79 -12.88 28.54 1.25
C LEU A 79 -13.73 28.40 -0.02
N ILE A 80 -13.10 28.12 -1.17
CA ILE A 80 -13.82 27.90 -2.43
C ILE A 80 -14.73 26.68 -2.34
N ALA A 81 -14.23 25.60 -1.76
CA ALA A 81 -14.99 24.36 -1.61
C ALA A 81 -16.19 24.51 -0.67
N GLN A 82 -16.04 25.25 0.44
CA GLN A 82 -17.14 25.59 1.33
C GLN A 82 -18.21 26.44 0.63
N ARG A 83 -17.80 27.33 -0.28
CA ARG A 83 -18.73 28.16 -1.04
C ARG A 83 -19.52 27.37 -2.09
N GLU A 84 -18.91 26.36 -2.71
CA GLU A 84 -19.50 25.60 -3.82
C GLU A 84 -20.06 24.22 -3.43
N ASP A 85 -20.10 23.88 -2.12
CA ASP A 85 -20.54 22.57 -1.59
C ASP A 85 -19.86 21.36 -2.28
N ALA A 86 -18.60 21.53 -2.69
CA ALA A 86 -17.88 20.58 -3.54
C ALA A 86 -16.92 19.67 -2.74
N SER A 87 -17.43 18.99 -1.71
CA SER A 87 -16.61 18.17 -0.78
C SER A 87 -15.85 17.03 -1.49
N THR A 88 -16.43 16.42 -2.52
CA THR A 88 -15.80 15.35 -3.31
C THR A 88 -14.63 15.85 -4.16
N ASP A 89 -14.70 17.09 -4.65
CA ASP A 89 -13.64 17.71 -5.44
C ASP A 89 -12.40 18.02 -4.62
N VAL A 90 -12.60 18.40 -3.37
CA VAL A 90 -11.52 18.67 -2.42
C VAL A 90 -10.67 17.42 -2.21
N SER A 91 -11.31 16.25 -2.07
CA SER A 91 -10.58 14.99 -1.94
C SER A 91 -9.72 14.69 -3.17
N VAL A 92 -10.24 14.94 -4.38
CA VAL A 92 -9.49 14.76 -5.63
C VAL A 92 -8.35 15.77 -5.71
N TYR A 93 -8.60 17.02 -5.32
CA TYR A 93 -7.60 18.08 -5.28
C TYR A 93 -6.43 17.72 -4.36
N TYR A 94 -6.70 17.28 -3.13
CA TYR A 94 -5.65 16.87 -2.19
C TYR A 94 -4.77 15.77 -2.76
N HIS A 95 -5.38 14.79 -3.44
CA HIS A 95 -4.64 13.70 -4.05
C HIS A 95 -3.77 14.16 -5.24
N GLN A 96 -4.21 15.16 -6.01
CA GLN A 96 -3.47 15.61 -7.20
C GLN A 96 -2.44 16.70 -6.93
N SER A 97 -2.69 17.56 -5.94
CA SER A 97 -1.82 18.69 -5.60
C SER A 97 -0.53 18.28 -4.89
N LEU A 98 -0.43 17.03 -4.42
CA LEU A 98 0.69 16.51 -3.61
C LEU A 98 0.97 17.36 -2.36
N ALA A 99 -0.05 18.06 -1.85
CA ALA A 99 0.11 19.05 -0.79
C ALA A 99 0.71 18.44 0.48
N PHE A 100 0.23 17.26 0.87
CA PHE A 100 0.72 16.57 2.07
C PHE A 100 2.17 16.13 1.91
N GLU A 101 2.52 15.60 0.75
CA GLU A 101 3.86 15.12 0.43
C GLU A 101 4.88 16.26 0.38
N VAL A 102 4.50 17.40 -0.23
CA VAL A 102 5.33 18.61 -0.27
C VAL A 102 5.52 19.16 1.14
N VAL A 103 4.46 19.31 1.93
CA VAL A 103 4.55 19.78 3.33
C VAL A 103 5.42 18.85 4.16
N ALA A 104 5.22 17.54 4.09
CA ALA A 104 6.03 16.56 4.82
C ALA A 104 7.51 16.64 4.44
N SER A 105 7.82 16.80 3.16
CA SER A 105 9.20 16.96 2.66
C SER A 105 9.82 18.29 3.10
N CYS A 106 9.05 19.38 3.14
CA CYS A 106 9.53 20.67 3.64
C CYS A 106 9.81 20.64 5.14
N ILE A 107 8.91 20.05 5.95
CA ILE A 107 9.12 19.88 7.39
C ILE A 107 10.32 18.95 7.66
N ALA A 108 10.46 17.87 6.89
CA ALA A 108 11.61 16.97 7.01
C ALA A 108 12.92 17.71 6.74
N LEU A 109 13.03 18.45 5.63
CA LEU A 109 14.23 19.22 5.33
C LEU A 109 14.49 20.31 6.37
N LEU A 110 13.44 20.98 6.87
CA LEU A 110 13.56 21.99 7.93
C LEU A 110 14.12 21.38 9.22
N ALA A 111 13.56 20.25 9.68
CA ALA A 111 14.05 19.54 10.86
C ALA A 111 15.51 19.13 10.70
N VAL A 112 15.86 18.62 9.53
CA VAL A 112 17.22 18.25 9.16
C VAL A 112 18.18 19.44 9.22
N LEU A 113 17.82 20.58 8.60
CA LEU A 113 18.64 21.79 8.62
C LEU A 113 18.80 22.33 10.06
N CYS A 114 17.75 22.27 10.88
CA CYS A 114 17.84 22.67 12.30
C CYS A 114 18.79 21.77 13.11
N VAL A 115 18.74 20.45 12.90
CA VAL A 115 19.66 19.50 13.56
C VAL A 115 21.09 19.73 13.08
N GLN A 116 21.28 19.95 11.77
CA GLN A 116 22.58 20.20 11.19
C GLN A 116 23.20 21.52 11.68
N LEU A 117 22.39 22.56 11.94
CA LEU A 117 22.88 23.82 12.51
C LEU A 117 23.62 23.60 13.84
N LEU A 118 23.18 22.61 14.63
CA LEU A 118 23.82 22.24 15.90
C LEU A 118 24.98 21.25 15.72
N TRP A 119 25.08 20.63 14.55
CA TRP A 119 26.11 19.66 14.16
C TRP A 119 26.48 18.61 15.24
N PRO A 120 25.50 17.95 15.88
CA PRO A 120 25.76 17.11 17.06
C PRO A 120 26.72 15.95 16.79
N ALA A 121 26.68 15.37 15.59
CA ALA A 121 27.57 14.28 15.20
C ALA A 121 29.05 14.71 15.11
N GLN A 122 29.33 15.92 14.62
CA GLN A 122 30.70 16.45 14.58
C GLN A 122 31.22 16.80 15.98
N LEU A 123 30.33 17.29 16.85
CA LEU A 123 30.66 17.53 18.25
C LEU A 123 31.02 16.21 18.97
N LEU A 124 30.25 15.15 18.74
CA LEU A 124 30.53 13.82 19.31
C LEU A 124 31.85 13.22 18.76
N LEU A 125 32.11 13.36 17.46
CA LEU A 125 33.38 12.92 16.85
C LEU A 125 34.59 13.69 17.41
N GLY A 126 34.43 15.00 17.63
CA GLY A 126 35.44 15.84 18.28
C GLY A 126 35.72 15.41 19.72
N VAL A 127 34.68 15.10 20.49
CA VAL A 127 34.83 14.54 21.86
C VAL A 127 35.52 13.17 21.83
N ALA A 128 35.27 12.35 20.80
CA ALA A 128 35.90 11.05 20.62
C ALA A 128 37.36 11.13 20.12
N GLY A 129 37.91 12.34 19.90
CA GLY A 129 39.28 12.53 19.41
C GLY A 129 39.50 12.10 17.96
N ILE A 130 38.43 11.82 17.22
CA ILE A 130 38.49 11.49 15.79
C ILE A 130 38.48 12.83 15.05
N GLY A 131 39.58 13.15 14.36
CA GLY A 131 39.90 14.49 13.84
C GLY A 131 38.78 15.23 13.11
N ALA A 132 38.89 16.56 13.09
CA ALA A 132 37.92 17.46 12.48
C ALA A 132 37.54 17.04 11.06
N ALA A 133 36.24 17.10 10.75
CA ALA A 133 35.71 16.71 9.45
C ALA A 133 36.37 17.54 8.32
N PRO A 134 36.80 16.90 7.22
CA PRO A 134 37.32 17.66 6.08
C PRO A 134 36.20 18.54 5.51
N GLN A 135 36.51 19.81 5.22
CA GLN A 135 35.52 20.83 4.78
C GLN A 135 34.70 20.39 3.56
N ILE A 136 35.27 19.54 2.71
CA ILE A 136 34.59 18.94 1.55
C ILE A 136 33.29 18.21 1.94
N PHE A 137 33.26 17.60 3.13
CA PHE A 137 32.10 16.85 3.60
C PHE A 137 30.91 17.78 3.87
N LYS A 138 31.17 18.94 4.48
CA LYS A 138 30.17 19.97 4.73
C LYS A 138 29.58 20.50 3.41
N TRP A 139 30.42 20.70 2.39
CA TRP A 139 29.98 21.14 1.07
C TRP A 139 29.12 20.09 0.34
N ILE A 140 29.52 18.81 0.37
CA ILE A 140 28.71 17.73 -0.22
C ILE A 140 27.32 17.70 0.42
N LEU A 141 27.26 17.77 1.76
CA LEU A 141 26.01 17.75 2.49
C LEU A 141 25.16 18.99 2.13
N LEU A 142 25.77 20.17 2.02
CA LEU A 142 25.08 21.37 1.53
C LEU A 142 24.46 21.17 0.14
N TYR A 143 25.20 20.58 -0.81
CA TYR A 143 24.66 20.30 -2.15
C TYR A 143 23.48 19.33 -2.11
N VAL A 144 23.50 18.34 -1.22
CA VAL A 144 22.35 17.44 -1.01
C VAL A 144 21.14 18.22 -0.50
N HIS A 145 21.32 19.13 0.47
CA HIS A 145 20.24 19.98 0.96
C HIS A 145 19.69 20.94 -0.10
N LEU A 146 20.58 21.52 -0.92
CA LEU A 146 20.18 22.39 -2.01
C LEU A 146 19.38 21.62 -3.07
N ALA A 147 19.82 20.42 -3.45
CA ALA A 147 19.09 19.56 -4.37
C ALA A 147 17.70 19.19 -3.81
N TRP A 148 17.62 18.88 -2.51
CA TRP A 148 16.34 18.63 -1.84
C TRP A 148 15.44 19.88 -1.83
N LEU A 149 15.97 21.06 -1.51
CA LEU A 149 15.22 22.31 -1.60
C LEU A 149 14.67 22.54 -3.01
N LEU A 150 15.48 22.32 -4.05
CA LEU A 150 15.03 22.46 -5.45
C LEU A 150 13.90 21.46 -5.78
N MET A 151 13.97 20.23 -5.26
CA MET A 151 12.87 19.28 -5.39
C MET A 151 11.60 19.75 -4.67
N ASN A 152 11.72 20.33 -3.48
CA ASN A 152 10.58 20.92 -2.76
C ASN A 152 9.99 22.12 -3.51
N LEU A 153 10.82 22.99 -4.09
CA LEU A 153 10.37 24.11 -4.92
C LEU A 153 9.68 23.64 -6.20
N GLY A 154 10.18 22.58 -6.84
CA GLY A 154 9.50 21.94 -7.97
C GLY A 154 8.12 21.37 -7.58
N GLY A 155 8.04 20.74 -6.40
CA GLY A 155 6.78 20.29 -5.81
C GLY A 155 5.82 21.44 -5.51
N LEU A 156 6.33 22.54 -4.94
CA LEU A 156 5.56 23.76 -4.67
C LEU A 156 5.04 24.41 -5.96
N ALA A 157 5.86 24.52 -7.00
CA ALA A 157 5.45 25.04 -8.29
C ALA A 157 4.34 24.19 -8.91
N HIS A 158 4.44 22.85 -8.80
CA HIS A 158 3.38 21.93 -9.20
C HIS A 158 2.10 22.15 -8.39
N PHE A 159 2.20 22.22 -7.06
CA PHE A 159 1.09 22.50 -6.17
C PHE A 159 0.37 23.81 -6.54
N ILE A 160 1.11 24.90 -6.76
CA ILE A 160 0.56 26.21 -7.16
C ILE A 160 -0.14 26.11 -8.51
N ALA A 161 0.49 25.48 -9.51
CA ALA A 161 -0.12 25.28 -10.82
C ALA A 161 -1.44 24.48 -10.73
N THR A 162 -1.45 23.40 -9.94
CA THR A 162 -2.66 22.61 -9.68
C THR A 162 -3.73 23.40 -8.91
N THR A 163 -3.32 24.26 -7.97
CA THR A 163 -4.22 25.16 -7.23
C THR A 163 -4.91 26.13 -8.19
N PHE A 164 -4.15 26.82 -9.04
CA PHE A 164 -4.72 27.73 -10.03
C PHE A 164 -5.61 27.01 -11.03
N GLY A 165 -5.22 25.82 -11.47
CA GLY A 165 -6.05 24.99 -12.32
C GLY A 165 -7.37 24.59 -11.66
N PHE A 166 -7.34 24.25 -10.37
CA PHE A 166 -8.54 23.93 -9.61
C PHE A 166 -9.51 25.12 -9.46
N VAL A 167 -9.01 26.36 -9.44
CA VAL A 167 -9.87 27.55 -9.46
C VAL A 167 -10.65 27.66 -10.79
N HIS A 168 -10.12 27.13 -11.89
CA HIS A 168 -10.77 27.14 -13.20
C HIS A 168 -11.74 25.96 -13.39
N ARG A 169 -13.02 26.25 -13.67
CA ARG A 169 -14.08 25.23 -13.80
C ARG A 169 -13.82 24.17 -14.87
N SER A 170 -13.24 24.55 -16.01
CA SER A 170 -12.93 23.63 -17.11
C SER A 170 -11.85 22.62 -16.77
N GLU A 171 -10.82 23.04 -16.01
CA GLU A 171 -9.76 22.15 -15.58
C GLU A 171 -10.21 21.20 -14.47
N ARG A 172 -11.09 21.64 -13.56
CA ARG A 172 -11.71 20.75 -12.56
C ARG A 172 -12.43 19.57 -13.20
N GLN A 173 -13.18 19.79 -14.28
CA GLN A 173 -13.88 18.71 -14.96
C GLN A 173 -12.89 17.70 -15.58
N ARG A 174 -11.85 18.19 -16.25
CA ARG A 174 -10.77 17.33 -16.79
C ARG A 174 -10.05 16.55 -15.68
N LEU A 175 -9.88 17.18 -14.51
CA LEU A 175 -9.26 16.59 -13.32
C LEU A 175 -10.10 15.40 -12.81
N ARG A 176 -11.43 15.60 -12.69
CA ARG A 176 -12.40 14.57 -12.29
C ARG A 176 -12.44 13.40 -13.27
N GLU A 177 -12.44 13.69 -14.58
CA GLU A 177 -12.44 12.67 -15.63
C GLU A 177 -11.19 11.79 -15.55
N ARG A 178 -10.01 12.41 -15.39
CA ARG A 178 -8.74 11.68 -15.24
C ARG A 178 -8.69 10.86 -13.95
N TYR A 179 -9.16 11.41 -12.84
CA TYR A 179 -9.21 10.68 -11.57
C TYR A 179 -10.15 9.48 -11.67
N THR A 180 -11.32 9.68 -12.29
CA THR A 180 -12.30 8.62 -12.50
C THR A 180 -11.73 7.52 -13.38
N ALA A 181 -11.11 7.87 -14.50
CA ALA A 181 -10.55 6.91 -15.44
C ALA A 181 -9.35 6.11 -14.87
N ASN A 182 -8.49 6.76 -14.08
CA ASN A 182 -7.22 6.14 -13.66
C ASN A 182 -7.24 5.55 -12.25
N VAL A 183 -8.15 5.99 -11.37
CA VAL A 183 -8.14 5.60 -9.95
C VAL A 183 -9.43 4.85 -9.59
N SER A 184 -10.59 5.47 -9.75
CA SER A 184 -11.84 4.86 -9.27
C SER A 184 -12.32 3.71 -10.16
N GLN A 185 -12.30 3.89 -11.49
CA GLN A 185 -12.75 2.86 -12.44
C GLN A 185 -11.93 1.58 -12.32
N PRO A 186 -10.57 1.60 -12.33
CA PRO A 186 -9.80 0.38 -12.19
C PRO A 186 -10.02 -0.33 -10.85
N ALA A 187 -10.19 0.42 -9.76
CA ALA A 187 -10.48 -0.17 -8.45
C ALA A 187 -11.82 -0.91 -8.43
N ILE A 188 -12.88 -0.30 -8.97
CA ILE A 188 -14.21 -0.91 -9.07
C ILE A 188 -14.20 -2.11 -10.01
N LEU A 189 -13.58 -1.97 -11.19
CA LEU A 189 -13.47 -3.05 -12.17
C LEU A 189 -12.68 -4.24 -11.62
N THR A 190 -11.59 -3.99 -10.90
CA THR A 190 -10.80 -5.06 -10.25
C THR A 190 -11.62 -5.80 -9.20
N LEU A 191 -12.39 -5.08 -8.38
CA LEU A 191 -13.26 -5.71 -7.38
C LEU A 191 -14.36 -6.56 -8.04
N ARG A 192 -15.02 -6.03 -9.07
CA ARG A 192 -16.05 -6.76 -9.83
C ARG A 192 -15.47 -7.98 -10.53
N LEU A 193 -14.30 -7.84 -11.16
CA LEU A 193 -13.60 -8.94 -11.82
C LEU A 193 -13.24 -10.03 -10.82
N ARG A 194 -12.74 -9.66 -9.63
CA ARG A 194 -12.44 -10.61 -8.55
C ARG A 194 -13.68 -11.37 -8.10
N GLN A 195 -14.79 -10.67 -7.92
CA GLN A 195 -16.07 -11.31 -7.57
C GLN A 195 -16.55 -12.26 -8.66
N GLN A 196 -16.47 -11.86 -9.94
CA GLN A 196 -16.86 -12.71 -11.07
C GLN A 196 -15.98 -13.95 -11.20
N ILE A 197 -14.65 -13.81 -11.07
CA ILE A 197 -13.71 -14.93 -11.09
C ILE A 197 -14.03 -15.90 -9.95
N TYR A 198 -14.30 -15.38 -8.74
CA TYR A 198 -14.64 -16.22 -7.60
C TYR A 198 -15.96 -16.97 -7.78
N SER A 199 -17.03 -16.30 -8.24
CA SER A 199 -18.32 -16.96 -8.50
C SER A 199 -18.25 -17.94 -9.67
N GLY A 200 -17.43 -17.64 -10.69
CA GLY A 200 -17.26 -18.47 -11.90
C GLY A 200 -16.27 -19.62 -11.73
N ALA A 201 -15.48 -19.63 -10.66
CA ALA A 201 -14.48 -20.66 -10.42
C ALA A 201 -15.06 -22.08 -10.28
N SER A 202 -16.36 -22.18 -9.95
CA SER A 202 -17.13 -23.42 -9.93
C SER A 202 -16.99 -24.24 -11.21
N VAL A 203 -17.11 -23.57 -12.36
CA VAL A 203 -17.09 -24.19 -13.70
C VAL A 203 -15.66 -24.55 -14.12
N GLU A 204 -14.69 -23.72 -13.77
CA GLU A 204 -13.31 -23.88 -14.26
C GLU A 204 -12.47 -24.87 -13.45
N ILE A 205 -12.70 -25.02 -12.15
CA ILE A 205 -11.80 -25.81 -11.29
C ILE A 205 -11.85 -27.30 -11.62
N LEU A 206 -13.07 -27.82 -11.85
CA LEU A 206 -13.31 -29.25 -11.99
C LEU A 206 -13.37 -29.72 -13.44
N LYS A 207 -13.17 -28.83 -14.44
CA LYS A 207 -13.22 -29.06 -15.90
C LYS A 207 -13.61 -30.50 -16.24
N THR A 208 -14.90 -30.80 -16.12
CA THR A 208 -15.39 -32.09 -16.57
C THR A 208 -15.74 -31.94 -18.04
N ASP A 209 -14.97 -32.62 -18.89
CA ASP A 209 -15.10 -32.64 -20.36
C ASP A 209 -16.42 -33.26 -20.86
N GLY A 210 -17.48 -33.30 -20.04
CA GLY A 210 -18.77 -33.85 -20.40
C GLY A 210 -19.89 -33.28 -19.53
N HIS A 211 -21.01 -32.95 -20.19
CA HIS A 211 -22.28 -32.48 -19.62
C HIS A 211 -23.02 -33.56 -18.81
N SER A 212 -22.30 -34.43 -18.10
CA SER A 212 -22.96 -35.41 -17.24
C SER A 212 -23.28 -34.77 -15.89
N ASP A 213 -24.58 -34.59 -15.62
CA ASP A 213 -25.14 -34.08 -14.35
C ASP A 213 -24.72 -34.90 -13.10
N ARG A 214 -23.98 -36.00 -13.29
CA ARG A 214 -23.45 -36.87 -12.23
C ARG A 214 -22.05 -36.48 -11.76
N ASN A 215 -21.39 -35.55 -12.44
CA ASN A 215 -20.04 -35.16 -12.08
C ASN A 215 -20.01 -34.38 -10.76
N PRO A 216 -18.95 -34.55 -9.94
CA PRO A 216 -18.78 -33.73 -8.74
C PRO A 216 -18.70 -32.26 -9.13
N THR A 217 -19.48 -31.41 -8.46
CA THR A 217 -19.51 -29.96 -8.71
C THR A 217 -19.15 -29.19 -7.45
N ALA A 218 -18.54 -28.02 -7.64
CA ALA A 218 -18.21 -27.11 -6.55
C ALA A 218 -18.84 -25.75 -6.85
N PHE A 219 -19.44 -25.11 -5.84
CA PHE A 219 -20.03 -23.78 -5.96
C PHE A 219 -19.45 -22.82 -4.94
N PHE A 220 -19.39 -21.55 -5.31
CA PHE A 220 -18.88 -20.45 -4.49
C PHE A 220 -19.93 -19.35 -4.40
N GLY A 221 -20.23 -18.90 -3.18
CA GLY A 221 -21.17 -17.82 -2.91
C GLY A 221 -22.52 -18.30 -2.37
N THR A 222 -23.61 -17.73 -2.88
CA THR A 222 -24.93 -17.75 -2.25
C THR A 222 -25.50 -19.15 -2.06
N ASP A 223 -25.91 -19.48 -0.84
CA ASP A 223 -26.53 -20.75 -0.48
C ASP A 223 -27.84 -21.02 -1.26
N MET A 224 -27.99 -22.23 -1.81
CA MET A 224 -29.16 -22.68 -2.57
C MET A 224 -30.19 -23.45 -1.72
N GLY A 225 -29.99 -23.54 -0.40
CA GLY A 225 -31.04 -23.99 0.54
C GLY A 225 -31.39 -25.49 0.52
N ALA A 226 -30.52 -26.34 -0.02
CA ALA A 226 -30.70 -27.80 0.00
C ALA A 226 -30.24 -28.43 1.34
N PRO A 227 -30.62 -29.68 1.67
CA PRO A 227 -30.04 -30.37 2.81
C PRO A 227 -28.55 -30.63 2.56
N PHE A 228 -27.69 -30.00 3.35
CA PHE A 228 -26.25 -30.14 3.28
C PHE A 228 -25.67 -30.68 4.58
N GLU A 229 -24.62 -31.49 4.46
CA GLU A 229 -23.75 -31.86 5.57
C GLU A 229 -22.66 -30.78 5.73
N VAL A 230 -22.45 -30.34 6.97
CA VAL A 230 -21.49 -29.29 7.29
C VAL A 230 -20.09 -29.88 7.36
N GLU A 231 -19.22 -29.50 6.42
CA GLU A 231 -17.82 -29.92 6.40
C GLU A 231 -16.91 -28.93 7.13
N MET A 232 -17.22 -27.62 7.11
CA MET A 232 -16.42 -26.63 7.85
C MET A 232 -17.29 -25.53 8.42
N MET A 233 -16.91 -25.11 9.62
CA MET A 233 -17.60 -24.09 10.38
C MET A 233 -16.58 -23.23 11.12
N SER A 234 -16.84 -21.93 11.16
CA SER A 234 -16.06 -20.96 11.92
C SER A 234 -17.02 -20.10 12.75
N ASN A 235 -16.55 -19.65 13.91
CA ASN A 235 -17.29 -18.70 14.74
C ASN A 235 -16.51 -17.38 14.79
N PHE A 236 -17.04 -16.33 14.17
CA PHE A 236 -16.43 -15.01 14.11
C PHE A 236 -17.01 -14.10 15.20
N LYS A 237 -16.16 -13.71 16.16
CA LYS A 237 -16.56 -12.83 17.28
C LYS A 237 -16.78 -11.36 16.87
N SER A 238 -16.25 -10.95 15.72
CA SER A 238 -16.35 -9.60 15.15
C SER A 238 -16.70 -9.68 13.67
N GLY A 239 -17.12 -8.56 13.07
CA GLY A 239 -17.34 -8.47 11.63
C GLY A 239 -16.06 -8.84 10.87
N MET A 240 -16.10 -9.96 10.16
CA MET A 240 -15.01 -10.43 9.30
C MET A 240 -15.50 -10.42 7.86
N ALA A 241 -14.62 -10.28 6.88
CA ALA A 241 -14.96 -10.46 5.48
C ALA A 241 -13.91 -11.34 4.80
N LEU A 242 -14.36 -12.22 3.91
CA LEU A 242 -13.46 -12.96 3.04
C LEU A 242 -12.82 -11.99 2.06
N TYR A 243 -11.51 -11.76 2.16
CA TYR A 243 -10.82 -10.78 1.32
C TYR A 243 -9.95 -11.42 0.25
N ASP A 244 -9.53 -12.67 0.42
CA ASP A 244 -8.67 -13.36 -0.52
C ASP A 244 -8.87 -14.87 -0.40
N VAL A 245 -8.80 -15.55 -1.53
CA VAL A 245 -8.91 -17.01 -1.63
C VAL A 245 -7.78 -17.50 -2.51
N ARG A 246 -6.92 -18.33 -1.93
CA ARG A 246 -5.83 -18.98 -2.67
C ARG A 246 -6.39 -20.09 -3.54
N MET A 247 -6.84 -19.73 -4.74
CA MET A 247 -7.51 -20.64 -5.67
C MET A 247 -6.69 -21.88 -6.00
N SER A 248 -5.34 -21.79 -6.06
CA SER A 248 -4.48 -22.95 -6.30
C SER A 248 -4.64 -24.03 -5.22
N CYS A 249 -4.76 -23.64 -3.95
CA CYS A 249 -4.97 -24.57 -2.84
C CYS A 249 -6.38 -25.18 -2.89
N VAL A 250 -7.38 -24.35 -3.16
CA VAL A 250 -8.77 -24.79 -3.30
C VAL A 250 -8.92 -25.78 -4.46
N THR A 251 -8.34 -25.48 -5.62
CA THR A 251 -8.31 -26.36 -6.79
C THR A 251 -7.68 -27.71 -6.48
N TRP A 252 -6.55 -27.72 -5.75
CA TRP A 252 -5.91 -28.95 -5.35
C TRP A 252 -6.82 -29.82 -4.47
N VAL A 253 -7.45 -29.22 -3.44
CA VAL A 253 -8.39 -29.93 -2.56
C VAL A 253 -9.59 -30.46 -3.35
N LEU A 254 -10.19 -29.63 -4.21
CA LEU A 254 -11.36 -30.00 -4.99
C LEU A 254 -11.08 -31.11 -6.01
N ARG A 255 -9.92 -31.10 -6.68
CA ARG A 255 -9.52 -32.19 -7.58
C ARG A 255 -9.29 -33.50 -6.84
N ARG A 256 -8.71 -33.44 -5.64
CA ARG A 256 -8.50 -34.63 -4.81
C ARG A 256 -9.82 -35.18 -4.29
N TRP A 257 -10.73 -34.31 -3.86
CA TRP A 257 -12.08 -34.66 -3.44
C TRP A 257 -12.88 -35.26 -4.60
N SER A 258 -12.90 -34.63 -5.78
CA SER A 258 -13.65 -35.11 -6.95
C SER A 258 -13.17 -36.49 -7.41
N ALA A 259 -11.85 -36.74 -7.44
CA ALA A 259 -11.30 -38.05 -7.76
C ALA A 259 -11.75 -39.14 -6.78
N ARG A 260 -11.94 -38.81 -5.49
CA ARG A 260 -12.50 -39.75 -4.51
C ARG A 260 -13.99 -39.98 -4.70
N CYS A 261 -14.75 -38.92 -4.93
CA CYS A 261 -16.17 -39.01 -5.22
C CYS A 261 -16.46 -39.87 -6.45
N LEU A 262 -15.67 -39.70 -7.53
CA LEU A 262 -15.78 -40.54 -8.74
C LEU A 262 -15.48 -42.01 -8.43
N LYS A 263 -14.42 -42.32 -7.68
CA LYS A 263 -14.10 -43.70 -7.27
C LYS A 263 -15.22 -44.33 -6.43
N GLU A 264 -15.81 -43.56 -5.53
CA GLU A 264 -16.89 -44.04 -4.67
C GLU A 264 -18.19 -44.24 -5.46
N MET A 265 -18.48 -43.36 -6.42
CA MET A 265 -19.60 -43.52 -7.35
C MET A 265 -19.43 -44.80 -8.17
N VAL A 266 -18.26 -45.03 -8.79
CA VAL A 266 -17.97 -46.27 -9.57
C VAL A 266 -18.17 -47.53 -8.73
N ARG A 267 -17.80 -47.50 -7.44
CA ARG A 267 -18.02 -48.64 -6.53
C ARG A 267 -19.49 -48.87 -6.21
N LYS A 268 -20.29 -47.80 -6.14
CA LYS A 268 -21.72 -47.84 -5.79
C LYS A 268 -22.64 -48.01 -7.00
N THR A 269 -22.19 -47.74 -8.23
CA THR A 269 -23.01 -47.84 -9.45
C THR A 269 -23.47 -49.27 -9.80
N GLY A 270 -22.98 -50.30 -9.11
CA GLY A 270 -23.63 -51.61 -9.14
C GLY A 270 -25.05 -51.62 -8.52
N ALA A 271 -25.42 -50.57 -7.76
CA ALA A 271 -26.68 -50.48 -7.01
C ALA A 271 -27.35 -49.08 -7.05
N ALA A 272 -26.83 -48.11 -7.82
CA ALA A 272 -27.29 -46.72 -7.77
C ALA A 272 -28.44 -46.42 -8.77
N ALA A 273 -29.51 -45.78 -8.27
CA ALA A 273 -30.67 -45.38 -9.06
C ALA A 273 -30.33 -44.30 -10.11
N PRO A 274 -30.91 -44.34 -11.32
CA PRO A 274 -30.48 -43.53 -12.47
C PRO A 274 -30.63 -42.00 -12.34
N ASN A 275 -31.31 -41.48 -11.32
CA ASN A 275 -31.65 -40.05 -11.20
C ASN A 275 -31.06 -39.37 -9.94
N THR A 276 -30.02 -39.91 -9.32
CA THR A 276 -29.39 -39.22 -8.17
C THR A 276 -28.45 -38.10 -8.66
N PRO A 277 -28.61 -36.85 -8.17
CA PRO A 277 -27.73 -35.75 -8.53
C PRO A 277 -26.28 -36.04 -8.09
N GLY A 278 -25.31 -35.53 -8.86
CA GLY A 278 -23.90 -35.65 -8.54
C GLY A 278 -23.55 -35.03 -7.18
N PRO A 279 -22.43 -35.45 -6.55
CA PRO A 279 -22.00 -34.88 -5.27
C PRO A 279 -21.61 -33.41 -5.44
N VAL A 280 -22.07 -32.57 -4.52
CA VAL A 280 -21.87 -31.12 -4.59
C VAL A 280 -21.13 -30.64 -3.35
N ILE A 281 -20.18 -29.73 -3.51
CA ILE A 281 -19.54 -29.00 -2.40
C ILE A 281 -19.76 -27.50 -2.57
N TRP A 282 -20.15 -26.82 -1.50
CA TRP A 282 -20.54 -25.42 -1.51
C TRP A 282 -19.69 -24.60 -0.54
N PHE A 283 -19.16 -23.46 -1.01
CA PHE A 283 -18.47 -22.48 -0.20
C PHE A 283 -19.32 -21.23 -0.05
N THR A 284 -19.94 -21.02 1.13
CA THR A 284 -20.91 -19.94 1.34
C THR A 284 -20.34 -18.51 1.42
N PRO A 285 -19.09 -18.25 1.84
CA PRO A 285 -18.61 -16.88 1.97
C PRO A 285 -18.55 -16.16 0.63
N VAL A 286 -19.09 -14.95 0.59
CA VAL A 286 -18.97 -14.02 -0.54
C VAL A 286 -17.82 -13.06 -0.26
N LEU A 287 -17.02 -12.76 -1.29
CA LEU A 287 -15.91 -11.81 -1.18
C LEU A 287 -16.39 -10.43 -0.72
N ASP A 288 -15.65 -9.86 0.24
CA ASP A 288 -15.85 -8.53 0.84
C ASP A 288 -17.21 -8.31 1.53
N ARG A 289 -18.04 -9.35 1.72
CA ARG A 289 -19.25 -9.22 2.54
C ARG A 289 -18.92 -9.47 4.01
N PRO A 290 -19.38 -8.58 4.92
CA PRO A 290 -19.21 -8.79 6.35
C PRO A 290 -20.02 -10.00 6.79
N ILE A 291 -19.38 -10.80 7.62
CA ILE A 291 -19.90 -12.03 8.19
C ILE A 291 -19.64 -12.03 9.70
N LEU A 292 -20.66 -12.39 10.48
CA LEU A 292 -20.63 -12.35 11.95
C LEU A 292 -21.24 -13.63 12.52
N GLY A 293 -20.67 -14.11 13.63
CA GLY A 293 -21.18 -15.27 14.36
C GLY A 293 -20.76 -16.61 13.76
N ARG A 294 -21.57 -17.63 14.02
CA ARG A 294 -21.32 -19.02 13.62
C ARG A 294 -21.74 -19.22 12.16
N ILE A 295 -20.77 -19.53 11.30
CA ILE A 295 -20.98 -19.66 9.86
C ILE A 295 -20.42 -20.98 9.37
N GLU A 296 -21.28 -21.70 8.67
CA GLU A 296 -20.98 -22.93 7.97
C GLU A 296 -20.54 -22.57 6.56
N TRP A 297 -19.23 -22.48 6.40
CA TRP A 297 -18.65 -21.93 5.18
C TRP A 297 -18.24 -22.97 4.15
N CYS A 298 -18.18 -24.24 4.53
CA CYS A 298 -18.05 -25.36 3.59
C CYS A 298 -19.12 -26.41 3.91
N ARG A 299 -19.94 -26.71 2.90
CA ARG A 299 -21.07 -27.62 2.97
C ARG A 299 -20.98 -28.64 1.85
N ARG A 300 -21.48 -29.85 2.05
CA ARG A 300 -21.44 -30.93 1.07
C ARG A 300 -22.79 -31.61 0.94
N GLN A 301 -23.14 -32.02 -0.26
CA GLN A 301 -24.28 -32.86 -0.59
C GLN A 301 -23.76 -34.14 -1.24
N GLY A 302 -23.82 -35.27 -0.52
CA GLY A 302 -23.36 -36.57 -1.03
C GLY A 302 -21.84 -36.68 -1.24
N GLY A 303 -21.38 -37.82 -1.77
CA GLY A 303 -19.95 -38.08 -2.02
C GLY A 303 -19.10 -38.30 -0.76
N ALA A 304 -17.78 -38.30 -0.93
CA ALA A 304 -16.82 -38.56 0.14
C ALA A 304 -16.59 -37.32 1.02
N HIS A 305 -16.35 -37.55 2.32
CA HIS A 305 -15.94 -36.50 3.26
C HIS A 305 -14.59 -35.88 2.92
N LEU A 306 -14.36 -34.65 3.39
CA LEU A 306 -13.04 -34.02 3.35
C LEU A 306 -12.15 -34.61 4.45
N PHE A 307 -10.89 -34.87 4.11
CA PHE A 307 -9.91 -35.28 5.11
C PHE A 307 -9.50 -34.10 5.98
N TRP A 308 -8.99 -34.41 7.19
CA TRP A 308 -8.55 -33.38 8.14
C TRP A 308 -7.53 -32.41 7.53
N PHE A 309 -6.56 -32.89 6.75
CA PHE A 309 -5.55 -32.01 6.13
C PHE A 309 -6.14 -31.15 5.01
N GLU A 310 -7.17 -31.61 4.29
CA GLU A 310 -7.86 -30.82 3.27
C GLU A 310 -8.62 -29.68 3.91
N ARG A 311 -9.28 -29.96 5.04
CA ARG A 311 -9.93 -28.94 5.87
C ARG A 311 -8.90 -27.91 6.34
N THR A 312 -7.72 -28.33 6.80
CA THR A 312 -6.63 -27.42 7.18
C THR A 312 -6.16 -26.56 5.99
N VAL A 313 -5.94 -27.15 4.81
CA VAL A 313 -5.54 -26.42 3.59
C VAL A 313 -6.59 -25.40 3.18
N LEU A 314 -7.87 -25.76 3.22
CA LEU A 314 -8.98 -24.83 2.97
C LEU A 314 -8.99 -23.70 4.00
N TRP A 315 -8.74 -23.99 5.28
CA TRP A 315 -8.68 -22.98 6.34
C TRP A 315 -7.58 -21.93 6.08
N TYR A 316 -6.41 -22.36 5.57
CA TYR A 316 -5.34 -21.45 5.16
C TYR A 316 -5.60 -20.75 3.82
N ALA A 317 -6.37 -21.38 2.93
CA ALA A 317 -6.68 -20.83 1.62
C ALA A 317 -7.68 -19.67 1.69
N PHE A 318 -8.68 -19.76 2.56
CA PHE A 318 -9.70 -18.74 2.79
C PHE A 318 -9.20 -17.73 3.81
N ARG A 319 -8.89 -16.51 3.34
CA ARG A 319 -8.31 -15.46 4.18
C ARG A 319 -9.35 -14.43 4.55
N PHE A 320 -9.56 -14.27 5.85
CA PHE A 320 -10.52 -13.32 6.41
C PHE A 320 -9.79 -12.10 6.98
N ARG A 321 -10.35 -10.91 6.77
CA ARG A 321 -9.91 -9.66 7.39
C ARG A 321 -11.02 -9.10 8.27
N ARG A 322 -10.65 -8.38 9.32
CA ARG A 322 -11.60 -7.62 10.12
C ARG A 322 -12.16 -6.47 9.28
N VAL A 323 -13.48 -6.34 9.25
CA VAL A 323 -14.13 -5.16 8.69
C VAL A 323 -14.26 -4.17 9.85
N PRO A 324 -13.78 -2.92 9.73
CA PRO A 324 -14.06 -1.91 10.74
C PRO A 324 -15.57 -1.76 10.82
N ASP A 325 -16.13 -1.83 12.03
CA ASP A 325 -17.54 -1.54 12.24
C ASP A 325 -17.74 -0.08 11.78
N GLU A 326 -18.45 0.13 10.67
CA GLU A 326 -18.86 1.46 10.26
C GLU A 326 -19.76 2.00 11.38
N ALA A 327 -19.22 2.89 12.20
CA ALA A 327 -19.93 3.64 13.22
C ALA A 327 -20.66 4.83 12.59
#